data_AF-A0A2U8GUV6-F1
#
_entry.id   AF-A0A2U8GUV6-F1
#
_cell.length_a   1.000
_cell.length_b   1.000
_cell.length_c   1.000
_cell.angle_alpha   90.00
_cell.angle_beta   90.00
_cell.angle_gamma   90.00
#
_symmetry.space_group_name_H-M   'P 1'
#
loop_
_entity.id
_entity.type
_entity.pdbx_description
1 polymer ?
#
loop_
_entity_poly.entity_id
_entity_poly.type
_entity_poly.pdbx_seq_one_letter_code
_entity_poly.pdbx_strand_id
1 'polypeptide(L)'
;MSKITTINKFRSLESLAKKLRRDLKGVNKRKKTANRKGTTPVSGNDFVLVFAHNGVGKTRLSMEFKDLGKKEEKRDTLYFNAFTEDLFDWDNDLNEDRERKIKFKAQSRFFDGLDGMGIEDLIRPLLHQHADFDFRIDYAAAEIRFHRDVTVAGNRRRLEDIKISRGEENIFIWCFFLAILQLAIEAEKGAPYDWVKYVYIDDPISSLDEHNTIAVAAGLGGLLKNENNKLKVVISTHHGLFFNVMFNELTGKRPPEGKDNIRKKAYILHRLNEAQTYTLEDTGESPFLHHVAALDELRAVAKSGKISQYHFNSLRSILEKTAIFFGRQHISTCFEGHANKALYARFLNVRSHAKYSVFESESITSTDKKMFREILNVFLDRYSFRPAVAGSATAPASHRAPA
;
A
#
# COMPACT_ATOMS: atom_id res chain seq x y z
N MET A 1 1.35 25.53 14.91
CA MET A 1 -0.10 25.44 14.57
C MET A 1 -0.28 24.34 13.54
N SER A 2 -0.80 23.16 13.92
CA SER A 2 -1.05 22.08 12.95
C SER A 2 -2.20 22.46 12.02
N LYS A 3 -2.02 22.32 10.71
CA LYS A 3 -3.09 22.51 9.71
C LYS A 3 -4.30 21.64 10.10
N ILE A 4 -5.50 22.22 10.03
CA ILE A 4 -6.76 21.49 10.21
C ILE A 4 -6.82 20.39 9.13
N THR A 5 -6.94 19.13 9.57
CA THR A 5 -7.15 17.97 8.71
C THR A 5 -8.43 18.16 7.91
N THR A 6 -8.35 18.13 6.58
CA THR A 6 -9.51 18.34 5.72
C THR A 6 -10.10 17.00 5.31
N ILE A 7 -11.35 16.73 5.73
CA ILE A 7 -12.08 15.51 5.38
C ILE A 7 -13.06 15.82 4.25
N ASN A 8 -12.92 15.11 3.13
CA ASN A 8 -13.84 15.21 1.99
C ASN A 8 -14.70 13.94 1.89
N LYS A 9 -16.00 14.09 1.61
CA LYS A 9 -16.92 12.97 1.42
C LYS A 9 -17.24 12.77 -0.07
N PHE A 10 -17.29 11.51 -0.50
CA PHE A 10 -17.54 11.11 -1.89
C PHE A 10 -18.65 10.06 -1.94
N ARG A 11 -19.52 10.15 -2.94
CA ARG A 11 -20.65 9.21 -3.14
C ARG A 11 -20.31 8.04 -4.05
N SER A 12 -19.16 8.07 -4.73
CA SER A 12 -18.69 7.00 -5.61
C SER A 12 -17.16 7.00 -5.72
N LEU A 13 -16.59 5.84 -6.07
CA LEU A 13 -15.17 5.71 -6.37
C LEU A 13 -14.76 6.52 -7.62
N GLU A 14 -15.64 6.62 -8.62
CA GLU A 14 -15.42 7.48 -9.78
C GLU A 14 -15.20 8.96 -9.37
N SER A 15 -16.04 9.46 -8.45
CA SER A 15 -15.91 10.85 -7.95
C SER A 15 -14.63 11.05 -7.13
N LEU A 16 -14.19 10.01 -6.41
CA LEU A 16 -12.92 9.97 -5.69
C LEU A 16 -11.72 9.93 -6.66
N ALA A 17 -11.78 9.11 -7.71
CA ALA A 17 -10.76 9.03 -8.75
C ALA A 17 -10.60 10.37 -9.50
N LYS A 18 -11.71 11.07 -9.78
CA LYS A 18 -11.69 12.45 -10.32
C LYS A 18 -10.97 13.42 -9.38
N LYS A 19 -11.15 13.28 -8.06
CA LYS A 19 -10.42 14.08 -7.06
C LYS A 19 -8.91 13.81 -7.13
N LEU A 20 -8.49 12.54 -7.19
CA LEU A 20 -7.06 12.17 -7.26
C LEU A 20 -6.41 12.70 -8.55
N ARG A 21 -7.05 12.52 -9.72
CA ARG A 21 -6.57 13.09 -11.00
C ARG A 21 -6.44 14.61 -10.92
N ARG A 22 -7.38 15.28 -10.24
CA ARG A 22 -7.35 16.73 -10.03
C ARG A 22 -6.21 17.17 -9.09
N ASP A 23 -5.90 16.42 -8.05
CA ASP A 23 -4.76 16.71 -7.19
C ASP A 23 -3.43 16.57 -7.95
N LEU A 24 -3.33 15.61 -8.87
CA LEU A 24 -2.14 15.42 -9.71
C LEU A 24 -1.99 16.50 -10.80
N LYS A 25 -3.08 16.90 -11.45
CA LYS A 25 -3.07 17.94 -12.51
C LYS A 25 -2.95 19.36 -11.97
N GLY A 26 -3.49 19.62 -10.79
CA GLY A 26 -3.70 20.98 -10.29
C GLY A 26 -5.02 21.60 -10.79
N VAL A 27 -5.34 22.79 -10.28
CA VAL A 27 -6.60 23.49 -10.58
C VAL A 27 -6.40 24.99 -10.71
N ASN A 28 -7.18 25.63 -11.57
CA ASN A 28 -7.30 27.08 -11.59
C ASN A 28 -8.37 27.52 -10.58
N LYS A 29 -7.94 28.04 -9.42
CA LYS A 29 -8.85 28.47 -8.35
C LYS A 29 -9.35 29.88 -8.64
N ARG A 30 -10.67 30.06 -8.70
CA ARG A 30 -11.28 31.40 -8.83
C ARG A 30 -11.13 32.15 -7.50
N LYS A 31 -10.47 33.30 -7.52
CA LYS A 31 -10.41 34.24 -6.40
C LYS A 31 -11.42 35.35 -6.69
N LYS A 32 -12.48 35.43 -5.87
CA LYS A 32 -13.41 36.57 -5.88
C LYS A 32 -12.85 37.62 -4.92
N THR A 33 -12.32 38.70 -5.45
CA THR A 33 -12.08 39.94 -4.70
C THR A 33 -13.16 40.95 -5.09
N ALA A 34 -13.46 41.92 -4.21
CA ALA A 34 -14.55 42.88 -4.40
C ALA A 34 -14.56 43.55 -5.79
N ASN A 35 -13.39 43.74 -6.42
CA ASN A 35 -13.25 44.48 -7.68
C ASN A 35 -12.75 43.69 -8.90
N ARG A 36 -12.47 42.37 -8.82
CA ARG A 36 -12.03 41.57 -10.01
C ARG A 36 -12.28 40.06 -9.82
N LYS A 37 -12.73 39.39 -10.90
CA LYS A 37 -12.69 37.93 -11.03
C LYS A 37 -11.34 37.54 -11.64
N GLY A 38 -10.43 36.99 -10.83
CA GLY A 38 -9.16 36.41 -11.29
C GLY A 38 -9.10 34.92 -11.01
N THR A 39 -8.36 34.16 -11.82
CA THR A 39 -8.02 32.75 -11.55
C THR A 39 -6.55 32.64 -11.19
N THR A 40 -6.23 32.01 -10.06
CA THR A 40 -4.85 31.69 -9.69
C THR A 40 -4.60 30.20 -9.95
N PRO A 41 -3.58 29.82 -10.73
CA PRO A 41 -3.23 28.42 -10.93
C PRO A 41 -2.68 27.84 -9.62
N VAL A 42 -3.28 26.75 -9.15
CA VAL A 42 -2.75 25.91 -8.09
C VAL A 42 -2.09 24.73 -8.78
N SER A 43 -0.77 24.65 -8.63
CA SER A 43 0.05 23.62 -9.25
C SER A 43 -0.35 22.23 -8.75
N GLY A 44 -0.37 21.23 -9.63
CA GLY A 44 -0.64 19.85 -9.27
C GLY A 44 0.47 19.21 -8.43
N ASN A 45 0.21 18.00 -7.96
CA ASN A 45 1.17 17.17 -7.23
C ASN A 45 1.83 16.18 -8.19
N ASP A 46 3.03 15.74 -7.86
CA ASP A 46 3.75 14.68 -8.58
C ASP A 46 3.26 13.31 -8.08
N PHE A 47 2.98 13.21 -6.77
CA PHE A 47 2.55 11.98 -6.12
C PHE A 47 1.29 12.17 -5.27
N VAL A 48 0.47 11.12 -5.19
CA VAL A 48 -0.60 11.00 -4.20
C VAL A 48 -0.50 9.63 -3.52
N LEU A 49 -0.30 9.64 -2.21
CA LEU A 49 -0.29 8.45 -1.37
C LEU A 49 -1.65 8.27 -0.71
N VAL A 50 -2.19 7.06 -0.73
CA VAL A 50 -3.49 6.72 -0.14
C VAL A 50 -3.35 5.51 0.76
N PHE A 51 -3.51 5.68 2.06
CA PHE A 51 -3.68 4.56 2.97
C PHE A 51 -5.15 4.15 3.03
N ALA A 52 -5.45 2.86 2.88
CA ALA A 52 -6.79 2.33 3.13
C ALA A 52 -6.76 0.88 3.58
N HIS A 53 -7.59 0.54 4.57
CA HIS A 53 -7.76 -0.83 5.03
C HIS A 53 -8.29 -1.76 3.93
N ASN A 54 -8.13 -3.06 4.14
CA ASN A 54 -8.69 -4.08 3.23
C ASN A 54 -10.22 -3.98 3.18
N GLY A 55 -10.79 -4.27 2.00
CA GLY A 55 -12.24 -4.16 1.78
C GLY A 55 -12.77 -2.73 1.52
N VAL A 56 -11.95 -1.69 1.65
CA VAL A 56 -12.37 -0.29 1.35
C VAL A 56 -12.59 -0.06 -0.15
N GLY A 57 -11.98 -0.88 -1.02
CA GLY A 57 -12.17 -0.82 -2.48
C GLY A 57 -11.03 -0.14 -3.25
N LYS A 58 -9.79 -0.21 -2.75
CA LYS A 58 -8.60 0.37 -3.41
C LYS A 58 -8.39 -0.15 -4.84
N THR A 59 -8.57 -1.46 -5.06
CA THR A 59 -8.46 -2.06 -6.39
C THR A 59 -9.55 -1.57 -7.36
N ARG A 60 -10.77 -1.33 -6.86
CA ARG A 60 -11.81 -0.70 -7.69
C ARG A 60 -11.49 0.76 -7.96
N LEU A 61 -10.91 1.48 -6.99
CA LEU A 61 -10.48 2.87 -7.17
C LEU A 61 -9.38 3.01 -8.23
N SER A 62 -8.43 2.07 -8.29
CA SER A 62 -7.39 2.07 -9.32
C SER A 62 -7.98 1.86 -10.72
N MET A 63 -8.97 0.98 -10.86
CA MET A 63 -9.68 0.77 -12.12
C MET A 63 -10.50 2.00 -12.54
N GLU A 64 -11.28 2.60 -11.63
CA GLU A 64 -12.01 3.85 -11.88
C GLU A 64 -11.06 4.97 -12.30
N PHE A 65 -9.90 5.09 -11.64
CA PHE A 65 -8.88 6.06 -12.02
C PHE A 65 -8.36 5.83 -13.43
N LYS A 66 -8.05 4.59 -13.80
CA LYS A 66 -7.57 4.23 -15.13
C LYS A 66 -8.65 4.44 -16.20
N ASP A 67 -9.91 4.09 -15.91
CA ASP A 67 -11.01 4.20 -16.87
C ASP A 67 -11.38 5.67 -17.17
N LEU A 68 -11.21 6.60 -16.24
CA LEU A 68 -11.32 8.05 -16.51
C LEU A 68 -10.34 8.56 -17.59
N GLY A 69 -9.26 7.83 -17.83
CA GLY A 69 -8.25 8.11 -18.84
C GLY A 69 -8.50 7.42 -20.18
N LYS A 70 -9.45 6.49 -20.23
CA LYS A 70 -9.81 5.74 -21.42
C LYS A 70 -10.79 6.58 -22.23
N LYS A 71 -10.37 7.03 -23.40
CA LYS A 71 -11.23 7.72 -24.38
C LYS A 71 -11.05 7.04 -25.72
N GLU A 72 -12.09 6.37 -26.20
CA GLU A 72 -12.02 5.55 -27.41
C GLU A 72 -10.84 4.56 -27.31
N GLU A 73 -9.92 4.60 -28.28
CA GLU A 73 -8.72 3.77 -28.32
C GLU A 73 -7.54 4.31 -27.51
N LYS A 74 -7.64 5.54 -26.98
CA LYS A 74 -6.56 6.20 -26.24
C LYS A 74 -6.63 5.88 -24.74
N ARG A 75 -5.47 5.70 -24.14
CA ARG A 75 -5.23 5.48 -22.71
C ARG A 75 -4.13 6.40 -22.21
N ASP A 76 -4.14 6.69 -20.91
CA ASP A 76 -3.15 7.56 -20.27
C ASP A 76 -2.59 7.03 -18.94
N THR A 77 -3.06 5.85 -18.48
CA THR A 77 -2.72 5.28 -17.17
C THR A 77 -2.13 3.88 -17.28
N LEU A 78 -0.90 3.71 -16.78
CA LEU A 78 -0.30 2.42 -16.43
C LEU A 78 -0.72 2.06 -14.99
N TYR A 79 -0.96 0.79 -14.70
CA TYR A 79 -1.37 0.39 -13.35
C TYR A 79 -0.74 -0.93 -12.90
N PHE A 80 -0.60 -1.09 -11.59
CA PHE A 80 -0.28 -2.34 -10.91
C PHE A 80 -1.34 -2.60 -9.85
N ASN A 81 -1.97 -3.76 -9.91
CA ASN A 81 -2.98 -4.25 -8.96
C ASN A 81 -3.23 -5.75 -9.23
N ALA A 82 -4.20 -6.35 -8.53
CA ALA A 82 -4.59 -7.75 -8.75
C ALA A 82 -4.91 -8.10 -10.23
N PHE A 83 -5.51 -7.21 -11.02
CA PHE A 83 -5.75 -7.46 -12.45
C PHE A 83 -4.47 -7.53 -13.28
N THR A 84 -3.37 -6.94 -12.79
CA THR A 84 -2.04 -7.02 -13.43
C THR A 84 -1.39 -8.36 -13.10
N GLU A 85 -1.53 -8.82 -11.85
CA GLU A 85 -1.09 -10.14 -11.42
C GLU A 85 -1.83 -11.25 -12.19
N ASP A 86 -3.14 -11.08 -12.39
CA ASP A 86 -3.97 -11.98 -13.20
C ASP A 86 -3.58 -12.02 -14.69
N LEU A 87 -2.64 -11.19 -15.16
CA LEU A 87 -2.09 -11.32 -16.51
C LEU A 87 -1.09 -12.47 -16.64
N PHE A 88 -0.67 -13.05 -15.51
CA PHE A 88 0.28 -14.14 -15.39
C PHE A 88 -0.44 -15.36 -14.81
N ASP A 89 -0.73 -16.34 -15.66
CA ASP A 89 -1.37 -17.60 -15.30
C ASP A 89 -0.28 -18.66 -15.00
N TRP A 90 -0.32 -19.21 -13.80
CA TRP A 90 0.64 -20.21 -13.33
C TRP A 90 0.19 -21.61 -13.77
N ASP A 91 0.96 -22.25 -14.63
CA ASP A 91 0.68 -23.60 -15.11
C ASP A 91 1.54 -24.60 -14.32
N ASN A 92 0.97 -25.17 -13.25
CA ASN A 92 1.69 -26.03 -12.31
C ASN A 92 1.42 -27.54 -12.51
N ASP A 93 0.38 -27.90 -13.27
CA ASP A 93 -0.15 -29.27 -13.37
C ASP A 93 -0.09 -29.82 -14.82
N LEU A 94 0.93 -29.45 -15.60
CA LEU A 94 1.13 -30.07 -16.91
C LEU A 94 1.62 -31.52 -16.79
N ASN A 95 1.21 -32.35 -17.74
CA ASN A 95 1.52 -33.79 -17.79
C ASN A 95 3.00 -34.06 -17.45
N GLU A 96 3.23 -35.00 -16.53
CA GLU A 96 4.54 -35.46 -16.06
C GLU A 96 5.36 -34.51 -15.15
N ASP A 97 4.78 -33.42 -14.59
CA ASP A 97 5.46 -32.49 -13.66
C ASP A 97 6.72 -31.79 -14.22
N ARG A 98 6.91 -31.83 -15.55
CA ARG A 98 8.16 -31.44 -16.22
C ARG A 98 8.19 -30.01 -16.75
N GLU A 99 7.05 -29.36 -16.96
CA GLU A 99 6.98 -28.03 -17.57
C GLU A 99 6.41 -26.98 -16.62
N ARG A 100 7.21 -26.56 -15.64
CA ARG A 100 6.83 -25.49 -14.70
C ARG A 100 7.06 -24.13 -15.36
N LYS A 101 5.98 -23.45 -15.72
CA LYS A 101 6.03 -22.18 -16.46
C LYS A 101 4.88 -21.24 -16.11
N ILE A 102 5.08 -19.96 -16.39
CA ILE A 102 4.00 -18.97 -16.42
C ILE A 102 3.57 -18.80 -17.86
N LYS A 103 2.26 -18.79 -18.11
CA LYS A 103 1.69 -18.24 -19.34
C LYS A 103 1.26 -16.81 -19.08
N PHE A 104 1.56 -15.90 -19.98
CA PHE A 104 1.08 -14.52 -19.87
C PHE A 104 0.10 -14.18 -20.99
N LYS A 105 -0.83 -13.27 -20.70
CA LYS A 105 -1.87 -12.85 -21.65
C LYS A 105 -1.30 -11.88 -22.67
N ALA A 106 -0.57 -12.39 -23.68
CA ALA A 106 0.13 -11.58 -24.70
C ALA A 106 -0.77 -10.59 -25.47
N GLN A 107 -2.07 -10.88 -25.60
CA GLN A 107 -3.07 -9.97 -26.17
C GLN A 107 -3.38 -8.75 -25.28
N SER A 108 -2.96 -8.78 -24.01
CA SER A 108 -3.08 -7.64 -23.11
C SER A 108 -2.14 -6.55 -23.55
N ARG A 109 -2.69 -5.35 -23.66
CA ARG A 109 -1.92 -4.14 -23.98
C ARG A 109 -0.85 -3.77 -22.95
N PHE A 110 -0.73 -4.54 -21.88
CA PHE A 110 0.35 -4.47 -20.90
C PHE A 110 1.68 -4.93 -21.50
N PHE A 111 1.67 -5.90 -22.42
CA PHE A 111 2.87 -6.47 -23.05
C PHE A 111 3.19 -5.85 -24.43
N ASP A 112 2.45 -4.82 -24.84
CA ASP A 112 2.61 -4.17 -26.16
C ASP A 112 4.04 -3.66 -26.37
N GLY A 113 4.69 -4.20 -27.40
CA GLY A 113 6.01 -3.76 -27.85
C GLY A 113 7.19 -4.36 -27.10
N LEU A 114 6.99 -5.25 -26.12
CA LEU A 114 8.09 -5.79 -25.31
C LEU A 114 9.05 -6.71 -26.07
N ASP A 115 8.56 -7.37 -27.12
CA ASP A 115 9.39 -8.26 -27.95
C ASP A 115 10.51 -7.46 -28.64
N GLY A 116 11.75 -7.93 -28.49
CA GLY A 116 12.94 -7.28 -29.04
C GLY A 116 13.48 -6.07 -28.28
N MET A 117 12.88 -5.66 -27.15
CA MET A 117 13.40 -4.55 -26.33
C MET A 117 14.52 -4.92 -25.35
N GLY A 118 14.67 -6.22 -25.04
CA GLY A 118 15.54 -6.65 -23.95
C GLY A 118 15.04 -6.23 -22.57
N ILE A 119 13.72 -6.24 -22.32
CA ILE A 119 13.16 -5.91 -21.00
C ILE A 119 13.69 -6.85 -19.91
N GLU A 120 14.12 -8.05 -20.26
CA GLU A 120 14.75 -9.01 -19.36
C GLU A 120 15.99 -8.42 -18.68
N ASP A 121 16.77 -7.59 -19.38
CA ASP A 121 17.97 -6.94 -18.84
C ASP A 121 17.62 -5.84 -17.83
N LEU A 122 16.39 -5.30 -17.88
CA LEU A 122 15.85 -4.39 -16.87
C LEU A 122 15.27 -5.16 -15.68
N ILE A 123 14.67 -6.32 -15.91
CA ILE A 123 14.04 -7.13 -14.85
C ILE A 123 15.09 -7.83 -13.98
N ARG A 124 16.14 -8.43 -14.56
CA ARG A 124 17.14 -9.22 -13.82
C ARG A 124 17.78 -8.46 -12.64
N PRO A 125 18.26 -7.21 -12.80
CA PRO A 125 18.86 -6.46 -11.69
C PRO A 125 17.87 -6.15 -10.57
N LEU A 126 16.58 -6.00 -10.89
CA LEU A 126 15.52 -5.79 -9.90
C LEU A 126 15.19 -7.09 -9.15
N LEU A 127 15.09 -8.20 -9.89
CA LEU A 127 14.79 -9.51 -9.34
C LEU A 127 15.88 -10.03 -8.40
N HIS A 128 17.15 -9.91 -8.80
CA HIS A 128 18.29 -10.43 -8.03
C HIS A 128 18.53 -9.71 -6.70
N GLN A 129 17.84 -8.59 -6.43
CA GLN A 129 17.82 -7.95 -5.11
C GLN A 129 16.95 -8.70 -4.11
N HIS A 130 16.06 -9.57 -4.58
CA HIS A 130 15.04 -10.21 -3.77
C HIS A 130 15.04 -11.74 -3.86
N ALA A 131 15.53 -12.29 -4.97
CA ALA A 131 15.52 -13.72 -5.21
C ALA A 131 16.75 -14.20 -5.98
N ASP A 132 17.15 -15.45 -5.71
CA ASP A 132 18.28 -16.12 -6.34
C ASP A 132 17.77 -17.11 -7.39
N PHE A 133 17.21 -16.62 -8.49
CA PHE A 133 16.86 -17.40 -9.67
C PHE A 133 16.80 -16.50 -10.89
N ASP A 134 16.81 -17.11 -12.06
CA ASP A 134 16.74 -16.40 -13.32
C ASP A 134 15.65 -16.95 -14.24
N PHE A 135 15.37 -16.28 -15.35
CA PHE A 135 14.25 -16.59 -16.23
C PHE A 135 14.56 -16.40 -17.71
N ARG A 136 13.70 -16.96 -18.55
CA ARG A 136 13.65 -16.73 -20.00
C ARG A 136 12.20 -16.49 -20.42
N ILE A 137 11.99 -15.55 -21.33
CA ILE A 137 10.67 -15.25 -21.91
C ILE A 137 10.65 -15.77 -23.33
N ASP A 138 9.65 -16.57 -23.65
CA ASP A 138 9.28 -16.94 -25.01
C ASP A 138 8.05 -16.11 -25.40
N TYR A 139 8.28 -15.03 -26.16
CA TYR A 139 7.21 -14.13 -26.59
C TYR A 139 6.26 -14.76 -27.61
N ALA A 140 6.76 -15.70 -28.42
CA ALA A 140 5.94 -16.38 -29.42
C ALA A 140 4.98 -17.38 -28.76
N ALA A 141 5.44 -18.10 -27.74
CA ALA A 141 4.62 -19.00 -26.94
C ALA A 141 3.83 -18.29 -25.83
N ALA A 142 4.18 -17.04 -25.53
CA ALA A 142 3.71 -16.30 -24.35
C ALA A 142 4.00 -17.02 -23.02
N GLU A 143 5.21 -17.58 -22.91
CA GLU A 143 5.65 -18.40 -21.77
C GLU A 143 6.86 -17.79 -21.05
N ILE A 144 6.95 -17.99 -19.74
CA ILE A 144 8.12 -17.65 -18.92
C ILE A 144 8.57 -18.89 -18.17
N ARG A 145 9.86 -19.22 -18.31
CA ARG A 145 10.50 -20.38 -17.67
C ARG A 145 11.61 -19.92 -16.73
N PHE A 146 11.73 -20.59 -15.59
CA PHE A 146 12.67 -20.24 -14.54
C PHE A 146 13.80 -21.25 -14.43
N HIS A 147 14.99 -20.77 -14.10
CA HIS A 147 16.17 -21.62 -13.92
C HIS A 147 17.06 -21.09 -12.80
N ARG A 148 17.92 -21.95 -12.27
CA ARG A 148 18.92 -21.58 -11.25
C ARG A 148 20.23 -22.29 -11.52
N ASP A 149 21.33 -21.55 -11.40
CA ASP A 149 22.66 -22.14 -11.45
C ASP A 149 23.06 -22.60 -10.04
N VAL A 150 23.35 -23.89 -9.88
CA VAL A 150 23.76 -24.51 -8.61
C VAL A 150 25.14 -25.12 -8.75
N THR A 151 25.95 -25.05 -7.69
CA THR A 151 27.24 -25.73 -7.64
C THR A 151 27.09 -27.05 -6.91
N VAL A 152 27.29 -28.17 -7.62
CA VAL A 152 27.23 -29.52 -7.05
C VAL A 152 28.58 -30.18 -7.23
N ALA A 153 29.22 -30.55 -6.12
CA ALA A 153 30.56 -31.15 -6.10
C ALA A 153 31.60 -30.35 -6.91
N GLY A 154 31.62 -29.03 -6.75
CA GLY A 154 32.54 -28.12 -7.45
C GLY A 154 32.19 -27.83 -8.92
N ASN A 155 31.15 -28.46 -9.47
CA ASN A 155 30.71 -28.22 -10.85
C ASN A 155 29.45 -27.35 -10.88
N ARG A 156 29.48 -26.26 -11.65
CA ARG A 156 28.29 -25.43 -11.92
C ARG A 156 27.35 -26.19 -12.85
N ARG A 157 26.10 -26.36 -12.43
CA ARG A 157 25.02 -26.99 -13.19
C ARG A 157 23.83 -26.05 -13.22
N ARG A 158 23.13 -25.99 -14.36
CA ARG A 158 21.88 -25.25 -14.48
C ARG A 158 20.70 -26.19 -14.24
N LEU A 159 19.85 -25.84 -13.28
CA LEU A 159 18.55 -26.46 -13.08
C LEU A 159 17.53 -25.66 -13.90
N GLU A 160 17.01 -26.26 -14.96
CA GLU A 160 15.98 -25.68 -15.80
C GLU A 160 14.57 -25.99 -15.24
N ASP A 161 13.57 -25.21 -15.67
CA ASP A 161 12.14 -25.36 -15.35
C ASP A 161 11.86 -25.54 -13.83
N ILE A 162 12.50 -24.71 -12.99
CA ILE A 162 12.31 -24.77 -11.54
C ILE A 162 10.95 -24.20 -11.11
N LYS A 163 10.39 -24.75 -10.03
CA LYS A 163 9.24 -24.15 -9.36
C LYS A 163 9.74 -23.11 -8.36
N ILE A 164 9.29 -21.87 -8.51
CA ILE A 164 9.51 -20.80 -7.54
C ILE A 164 8.32 -20.71 -6.56
N SER A 165 8.56 -20.22 -5.35
CA SER A 165 7.53 -20.08 -4.30
C SER A 165 6.54 -18.96 -4.63
N ARG A 166 5.33 -18.98 -4.06
CA ARG A 166 4.30 -17.94 -4.31
C ARG A 166 4.77 -16.51 -3.99
N GLY A 167 5.69 -16.32 -3.05
CA GLY A 167 6.31 -15.01 -2.81
C GLY A 167 7.27 -14.62 -3.93
N GLU A 168 8.08 -15.56 -4.42
CA GLU A 168 8.97 -15.36 -5.58
C GLU A 168 8.18 -15.11 -6.88
N GLU A 169 6.99 -15.69 -7.01
CA GLU A 169 6.04 -15.40 -8.09
C GLU A 169 5.61 -13.93 -8.07
N ASN A 170 5.15 -13.46 -6.91
CA ASN A 170 4.68 -12.09 -6.73
C ASN A 170 5.82 -11.07 -6.93
N ILE A 171 7.01 -11.34 -6.38
CA ILE A 171 8.14 -10.43 -6.53
C ILE A 171 8.61 -10.37 -7.99
N PHE A 172 8.52 -11.47 -8.74
CA PHE A 172 8.84 -11.48 -10.17
C PHE A 172 7.88 -10.57 -10.95
N ILE A 173 6.56 -10.72 -10.75
CA ILE A 173 5.55 -9.87 -11.39
C ILE A 173 5.75 -8.40 -11.02
N TRP A 174 6.11 -8.12 -9.76
CA TRP A 174 6.46 -6.78 -9.32
C TRP A 174 7.70 -6.22 -10.03
N CYS A 175 8.78 -6.99 -10.14
CA CYS A 175 9.99 -6.59 -10.86
C CYS A 175 9.70 -6.37 -12.35
N PHE A 176 8.85 -7.19 -12.95
CA PHE A 176 8.37 -7.01 -14.32
C PHE A 176 7.66 -5.66 -14.50
N PHE A 177 6.76 -5.32 -13.57
CA PHE A 177 6.09 -4.03 -13.60
C PHE A 177 7.05 -2.86 -13.42
N LEU A 178 8.03 -2.98 -12.52
CA LEU A 178 9.04 -1.93 -12.30
C LEU A 178 9.88 -1.69 -13.57
N ALA A 179 10.22 -2.73 -14.32
CA ALA A 179 10.90 -2.59 -15.61
C ALA A 179 10.04 -1.82 -16.63
N ILE A 180 8.74 -2.14 -16.74
CA ILE A 180 7.81 -1.36 -17.59
C ILE A 180 7.70 0.09 -17.11
N LEU A 181 7.64 0.31 -15.80
CA LEU A 181 7.59 1.67 -15.23
C LEU A 181 8.86 2.45 -15.58
N GLN A 182 10.03 1.81 -15.55
CA GLN A 182 11.27 2.42 -15.99
C GLN A 182 11.22 2.80 -17.48
N LEU A 183 10.76 1.90 -18.35
CA LEU A 183 10.53 2.21 -19.76
C LEU A 183 9.59 3.41 -19.94
N ALA A 184 8.50 3.49 -19.16
CA ALA A 184 7.56 4.61 -19.22
C ALA A 184 8.15 5.94 -18.73
N ILE A 185 9.12 5.90 -17.79
CA ILE A 185 9.83 7.10 -17.30
C ILE A 185 10.80 7.62 -18.37
N GLU A 186 11.45 6.70 -19.07
CA GLU A 186 12.49 6.98 -20.07
C GLU A 186 11.93 7.12 -21.49
N ALA A 187 10.64 6.85 -21.69
CA ALA A 187 10.00 6.85 -23.00
C ALA A 187 10.11 8.21 -23.71
N GLU A 188 10.75 8.19 -24.88
CA GLU A 188 10.72 9.30 -25.82
C GLU A 188 9.44 9.25 -26.67
N LYS A 189 9.16 10.36 -27.37
CA LYS A 189 7.94 10.48 -28.17
C LYS A 189 7.86 9.38 -29.23
N GLY A 190 6.79 8.58 -29.20
CA GLY A 190 6.58 7.46 -30.11
C GLY A 190 7.26 6.15 -29.69
N ALA A 191 8.07 6.15 -28.62
CA ALA A 191 8.55 4.93 -28.00
C ALA A 191 7.40 4.20 -27.29
N PRO A 192 7.52 2.89 -27.06
CA PRO A 192 6.54 2.17 -26.26
C PRO A 192 6.40 2.77 -24.87
N TYR A 193 5.17 2.81 -24.38
CA TYR A 193 4.78 3.47 -23.14
C TYR A 193 4.89 5.01 -23.09
N ASP A 194 5.22 5.73 -24.18
CA ASP A 194 5.13 7.21 -24.27
C ASP A 194 3.71 7.76 -23.98
N TRP A 195 2.69 6.92 -24.17
CA TRP A 195 1.31 7.28 -23.86
C TRP A 195 1.03 7.43 -22.34
N VAL A 196 1.93 6.92 -21.48
CA VAL A 196 1.74 6.90 -20.03
C VAL A 196 1.90 8.31 -19.46
N LYS A 197 0.83 8.83 -18.85
CA LYS A 197 0.84 10.12 -18.13
C LYS A 197 0.65 9.92 -16.63
N TYR A 198 -0.10 8.88 -16.29
CA TYR A 198 -0.40 8.50 -14.92
C TYR A 198 0.06 7.08 -14.65
N VAL A 199 0.45 6.84 -13.40
CA VAL A 199 0.71 5.51 -12.88
C VAL A 199 -0.15 5.31 -11.65
N TYR A 200 -0.82 4.18 -11.53
CA TYR A 200 -1.56 3.82 -10.33
C TYR A 200 -1.06 2.48 -9.79
N ILE A 201 -0.48 2.49 -8.60
CA ILE A 201 0.02 1.30 -7.92
C ILE A 201 -0.90 1.02 -6.72
N ASP A 202 -1.57 -0.13 -6.70
CA ASP A 202 -2.41 -0.58 -5.60
C ASP A 202 -1.81 -1.82 -4.94
N ASP A 203 -1.52 -1.71 -3.64
CA ASP A 203 -0.98 -2.79 -2.80
C ASP A 203 0.18 -3.55 -3.47
N PRO A 204 1.32 -2.90 -3.76
CA PRO A 204 2.45 -3.52 -4.45
C PRO A 204 3.14 -4.63 -3.64
N ILE A 205 2.71 -4.85 -2.41
CA ILE A 205 3.28 -5.82 -1.47
C ILE A 205 2.13 -6.67 -0.95
N SER A 206 2.26 -7.99 -1.11
CA SER A 206 1.36 -8.95 -0.50
C SER A 206 1.77 -9.24 0.95
N SER A 207 0.84 -9.76 1.77
CA SER A 207 1.13 -10.15 3.15
C SER A 207 2.22 -11.22 3.29
N LEU A 208 2.57 -11.93 2.21
CA LEU A 208 3.64 -12.93 2.22
C LEU A 208 5.04 -12.29 2.07
N ASP A 209 5.12 -11.07 1.55
CA ASP A 209 6.39 -10.39 1.19
C ASP A 209 6.87 -9.42 2.28
N GLU A 210 6.30 -9.51 3.49
CA GLU A 210 6.46 -8.54 4.57
C GLU A 210 7.95 -8.27 4.91
N HIS A 211 8.80 -9.30 4.82
CA HIS A 211 10.25 -9.21 5.05
C HIS A 211 10.98 -8.26 4.08
N ASN A 212 10.48 -8.09 2.85
CA ASN A 212 11.10 -7.27 1.81
C ASN A 212 10.48 -5.88 1.69
N THR A 213 9.54 -5.51 2.56
CA THR A 213 8.73 -4.29 2.42
C THR A 213 9.53 -3.01 2.29
N ILE A 214 10.58 -2.86 3.11
CA ILE A 214 11.43 -1.67 3.09
C ILE A 214 12.23 -1.60 1.79
N ALA A 215 12.80 -2.73 1.34
CA ALA A 215 13.58 -2.80 0.12
C ALA A 215 12.72 -2.49 -1.11
N VAL A 216 11.51 -3.08 -1.20
CA VAL A 216 10.55 -2.81 -2.27
C VAL A 216 10.14 -1.33 -2.30
N ALA A 217 9.84 -0.74 -1.14
CA ALA A 217 9.50 0.68 -1.04
C ALA A 217 10.67 1.59 -1.44
N ALA A 218 11.89 1.29 -0.94
CA ALA A 218 13.09 2.05 -1.25
C ALA A 218 13.43 1.98 -2.74
N GLY A 219 13.36 0.80 -3.35
CA GLY A 219 13.56 0.60 -4.79
C GLY A 219 12.57 1.39 -5.64
N LEU A 220 11.26 1.32 -5.30
CA LEU A 220 10.24 2.14 -5.96
C LEU A 220 10.50 3.63 -5.77
N GLY A 221 10.85 4.07 -4.55
CA GLY A 221 11.19 5.45 -4.24
C GLY A 221 12.36 5.96 -5.08
N GLY A 222 13.41 5.16 -5.24
CA GLY A 222 14.56 5.45 -6.08
C GLY A 222 14.19 5.63 -7.54
N LEU A 223 13.45 4.67 -8.12
CA LEU A 223 12.97 4.74 -9.50
C LEU A 223 12.06 5.97 -9.72
N LEU A 224 11.15 6.23 -8.79
CA LEU A 224 10.28 7.39 -8.85
C LEU A 224 11.04 8.70 -8.65
N LYS A 225 12.21 8.74 -8.02
CA LYS A 225 13.01 9.97 -7.88
C LYS A 225 13.90 10.29 -9.08
N ASN A 226 13.90 9.46 -10.12
CA ASN A 226 14.63 9.72 -11.35
C ASN A 226 14.29 11.13 -11.88
N GLU A 227 15.32 11.88 -12.30
CA GLU A 227 15.21 13.26 -12.78
C GLU A 227 14.35 13.39 -14.05
N ASN A 228 14.36 12.36 -14.89
CA ASN A 228 13.58 12.32 -16.12
C ASN A 228 12.09 12.01 -15.88
N ASN A 229 11.73 11.61 -14.67
CA ASN A 229 10.37 11.16 -14.39
C ASN A 229 9.38 12.33 -14.33
N LYS A 230 8.56 12.43 -15.39
CA LYS A 230 7.48 13.41 -15.53
C LYS A 230 6.09 12.81 -15.20
N LEU A 231 6.05 11.54 -14.84
CA LEU A 231 4.81 10.80 -14.59
C LEU A 231 4.13 11.26 -13.30
N LYS A 232 2.81 11.14 -13.28
CA LYS A 232 1.96 11.47 -12.13
C LYS A 232 1.46 10.20 -11.47
N VAL A 233 1.85 9.97 -10.22
CA VAL A 233 1.70 8.64 -9.61
C VAL A 233 0.74 8.66 -8.42
N VAL A 234 -0.18 7.70 -8.39
CA VAL A 234 -0.96 7.35 -7.21
C VAL A 234 -0.45 6.03 -6.65
N ILE A 235 -0.21 5.97 -5.34
CA ILE A 235 0.12 4.74 -4.63
C ILE A 235 -0.94 4.54 -3.54
N SER A 236 -1.72 3.48 -3.64
CA SER A 236 -2.63 3.07 -2.56
C SER A 236 -2.12 1.83 -1.87
N THR A 237 -2.19 1.80 -0.54
CA THR A 237 -1.80 0.61 0.22
C THR A 237 -2.57 0.43 1.52
N HIS A 238 -2.72 -0.81 1.97
CA HIS A 238 -3.08 -1.16 3.34
C HIS A 238 -1.85 -1.42 4.23
N HIS A 239 -0.65 -1.50 3.64
CA HIS A 239 0.54 -1.86 4.37
C HIS A 239 1.19 -0.61 4.97
N GLY A 240 1.31 -0.63 6.30
CA GLY A 240 1.67 0.59 6.98
C GLY A 240 3.12 1.04 6.86
N LEU A 241 4.04 0.10 7.09
CA LEU A 241 5.46 0.38 6.91
C LEU A 241 5.75 0.90 5.49
N PHE A 242 5.20 0.25 4.46
CA PHE A 242 5.30 0.68 3.07
C PHE A 242 4.85 2.13 2.86
N PHE A 243 3.64 2.49 3.33
CA PHE A 243 3.13 3.85 3.20
C PHE A 243 4.08 4.87 3.83
N ASN A 244 4.59 4.59 5.02
CA ASN A 244 5.51 5.50 5.72
C ASN A 244 6.88 5.62 5.04
N VAL A 245 7.43 4.51 4.54
CA VAL A 245 8.67 4.54 3.76
C VAL A 245 8.45 5.36 2.50
N MET A 246 7.39 5.10 1.72
CA MET A 246 7.07 5.90 0.53
C MET A 246 6.79 7.36 0.84
N PHE A 247 6.13 7.64 1.97
CA PHE A 247 5.92 9.01 2.43
C PHE A 247 7.27 9.69 2.64
N ASN A 248 8.20 9.09 3.36
CA ASN A 248 9.50 9.69 3.63
C ASN A 248 10.35 9.79 2.37
N GLU A 249 10.40 8.72 1.56
CA GLU A 249 11.10 8.70 0.29
C GLU A 249 10.63 9.84 -0.59
N LEU A 250 9.33 10.03 -0.81
CA LEU A 250 8.82 11.08 -1.70
C LEU A 250 8.80 12.49 -1.04
N THR A 251 9.78 12.79 -0.19
CA THR A 251 10.03 14.11 0.40
C THR A 251 11.32 14.70 -0.16
N GLY A 252 11.39 16.03 -0.22
CA GLY A 252 12.61 16.75 -0.61
C GLY A 252 12.69 16.97 -2.11
N LYS A 253 13.90 16.93 -2.66
CA LYS A 253 14.20 17.32 -4.04
C LYS A 253 14.24 16.14 -5.00
N ARG A 254 14.00 16.41 -6.28
CA ARG A 254 14.14 15.45 -7.37
C ARG A 254 15.14 15.98 -8.42
N PRO A 255 16.30 15.33 -8.62
CA PRO A 255 17.03 14.42 -7.71
C PRO A 255 17.52 15.18 -6.44
N PRO A 256 18.26 14.58 -5.48
CA PRO A 256 18.73 15.29 -4.27
C PRO A 256 19.47 16.61 -4.55
N GLU A 257 20.20 16.65 -5.67
CA GLU A 257 20.91 17.84 -6.18
C GLU A 257 20.04 18.75 -7.06
N GLY A 258 18.81 18.33 -7.33
CA GLY A 258 17.84 19.04 -8.15
C GLY A 258 17.38 20.37 -7.55
N LYS A 259 16.70 21.16 -8.39
CA LYS A 259 16.17 22.48 -8.01
C LYS A 259 14.73 22.40 -7.51
N ASP A 260 13.94 21.45 -8.00
CA ASP A 260 12.52 21.36 -7.70
C ASP A 260 12.24 20.39 -6.54
N ASN A 261 11.37 20.84 -5.64
CA ASN A 261 10.85 20.00 -4.57
C ASN A 261 9.73 19.11 -5.10
N ILE A 262 9.74 17.85 -4.68
CA ILE A 262 8.66 16.90 -4.88
C ILE A 262 7.40 17.45 -4.22
N ARG A 263 6.30 17.53 -4.99
CA ARG A 263 4.99 17.84 -4.44
C ARG A 263 4.22 16.54 -4.28
N LYS A 264 3.78 16.25 -3.06
CA LYS A 264 2.94 15.10 -2.79
C LYS A 264 1.73 15.48 -1.96
N LYS A 265 0.73 14.61 -1.99
CA LYS A 265 -0.30 14.54 -0.96
C LYS A 265 -0.39 13.15 -0.37
N ALA A 266 -0.83 13.09 0.87
CA ALA A 266 -1.05 11.86 1.59
C ALA A 266 -2.47 11.87 2.17
N TYR A 267 -3.16 10.75 1.99
CA TYR A 267 -4.55 10.60 2.32
C TYR A 267 -4.82 9.32 3.10
N ILE A 268 -5.84 9.38 3.97
CA ILE A 268 -6.48 8.21 4.54
C ILE A 268 -7.84 8.07 3.89
N LEU A 269 -8.10 6.90 3.32
CA LEU A 269 -9.38 6.55 2.74
C LEU A 269 -10.14 5.62 3.69
N HIS A 270 -11.31 6.07 4.13
CA HIS A 270 -12.24 5.25 4.90
C HIS A 270 -13.53 5.00 4.14
N ARG A 271 -14.15 3.87 4.47
CA ARG A 271 -15.53 3.55 4.12
C ARG A 271 -16.22 3.05 5.39
N LEU A 272 -17.28 3.76 5.80
CA LEU A 272 -18.12 3.29 6.90
C LEU A 272 -18.89 2.04 6.42
N ASN A 273 -18.94 1.00 7.25
CA ASN A 273 -19.59 -0.28 6.92
C ASN A 273 -21.01 -0.05 6.38
N GLU A 274 -21.34 -0.72 5.26
CA GLU A 274 -22.61 -0.63 4.52
C GLU A 274 -22.93 0.74 3.86
N ALA A 275 -22.13 1.78 4.10
CA ALA A 275 -22.35 3.08 3.48
C ALA A 275 -21.80 3.11 2.03
N GLN A 276 -22.56 3.76 1.15
CA GLN A 276 -22.13 4.14 -0.22
C GLN A 276 -21.22 5.39 -0.22
N THR A 277 -20.75 5.83 0.95
CA THR A 277 -19.97 7.05 1.09
C THR A 277 -18.54 6.75 1.50
N TYR A 278 -17.59 7.32 0.76
CA TYR A 278 -16.17 7.27 1.04
C TYR A 278 -15.73 8.59 1.68
N THR A 279 -14.80 8.53 2.62
CA THR A 279 -14.19 9.72 3.22
C THR A 279 -12.70 9.73 2.98
N LEU A 280 -12.19 10.84 2.45
CA LEU A 280 -10.77 11.05 2.18
C LEU A 280 -10.25 12.15 3.11
N GLU A 281 -9.35 11.79 4.01
CA GLU A 281 -8.74 12.67 5.01
C GLU A 281 -7.29 13.00 4.62
N ASP A 282 -6.97 14.29 4.50
CA ASP A 282 -5.63 14.77 4.16
C ASP A 282 -4.71 14.74 5.38
N THR A 283 -3.64 13.92 5.36
CA THR A 283 -2.72 13.78 6.51
C THR A 283 -1.68 14.90 6.60
N GLY A 284 -1.63 15.81 5.62
CA GLY A 284 -0.65 16.88 5.57
C GLY A 284 0.80 16.37 5.45
N GLU A 285 1.72 17.07 6.12
CA GLU A 285 3.17 16.78 6.09
C GLU A 285 3.61 15.75 7.14
N SER A 286 2.68 15.20 7.92
CA SER A 286 3.03 14.19 8.91
C SER A 286 2.90 12.79 8.30
N PRO A 287 3.94 11.93 8.43
CA PRO A 287 3.79 10.52 8.13
C PRO A 287 2.69 9.92 9.01
N PHE A 288 2.03 8.91 8.46
CA PHE A 288 0.87 8.28 9.06
C PHE A 288 1.28 7.39 10.22
N LEU A 289 0.70 7.60 11.40
CA LEU A 289 0.82 6.65 12.48
C LEU A 289 -0.25 5.56 12.27
N HIS A 290 0.10 4.48 11.57
CA HIS A 290 -0.83 3.37 11.29
C HIS A 290 -1.56 2.82 12.51
N HIS A 291 -0.92 2.92 13.67
CA HIS A 291 -1.53 2.55 14.94
C HIS A 291 -2.71 3.46 15.31
N VAL A 292 -2.71 4.75 14.96
CA VAL A 292 -3.78 5.69 15.33
C VAL A 292 -5.05 5.40 14.54
N ALA A 293 -4.97 5.20 13.22
CA ALA A 293 -6.16 4.87 12.42
C ALA A 293 -6.72 3.49 12.76
N ALA A 294 -5.84 2.50 12.96
CA ALA A 294 -6.27 1.19 13.45
C ALA A 294 -6.95 1.30 14.82
N LEU A 295 -6.42 2.11 15.75
CA LEU A 295 -7.08 2.39 17.03
C LEU A 295 -8.44 3.07 16.85
N ASP A 296 -8.59 3.99 15.89
CA ASP A 296 -9.88 4.64 15.60
C ASP A 296 -10.91 3.65 15.00
N GLU A 297 -10.48 2.71 14.16
CA GLU A 297 -11.30 1.58 13.71
C GLU A 297 -11.72 0.70 14.90
N LEU A 298 -10.78 0.31 15.76
CA LEU A 298 -11.05 -0.50 16.95
C LEU A 298 -12.04 0.20 17.90
N ARG A 299 -11.93 1.52 18.06
CA ARG A 299 -12.89 2.34 18.81
C ARG A 299 -14.28 2.33 18.17
N ALA A 300 -14.36 2.47 16.84
CA ALA A 300 -15.63 2.46 16.12
C ALA A 300 -16.34 1.11 16.22
N VAL A 301 -15.61 0.00 16.13
CA VAL A 301 -16.20 -1.35 16.28
C VAL A 301 -16.51 -1.72 17.72
N ALA A 302 -15.72 -1.23 18.68
CA ALA A 302 -16.04 -1.34 20.10
C ALA A 302 -17.40 -0.69 20.42
N LYS A 303 -17.67 0.49 19.84
CA LYS A 303 -18.95 1.20 19.96
C LYS A 303 -20.09 0.50 19.24
N SER A 304 -19.90 0.09 17.98
CA SER A 304 -20.96 -0.54 17.19
C SER A 304 -21.25 -2.00 17.55
N GLY A 305 -20.33 -2.69 18.25
CA GLY A 305 -20.46 -4.08 18.64
C GLY A 305 -20.23 -5.10 17.51
N LYS A 306 -19.93 -4.64 16.30
CA LYS A 306 -19.54 -5.45 15.13
C LYS A 306 -18.08 -5.94 15.23
N ILE A 307 -17.70 -6.48 16.39
CA ILE A 307 -16.36 -7.00 16.68
C ILE A 307 -16.23 -8.40 16.06
N SER A 308 -15.10 -8.60 15.38
CA SER A 308 -14.74 -9.82 14.66
C SER A 308 -13.31 -10.27 15.03
N GLN A 309 -12.91 -11.47 14.63
CA GLN A 309 -11.59 -12.05 14.91
C GLN A 309 -10.45 -11.16 14.44
N TYR A 310 -10.63 -10.51 13.28
CA TYR A 310 -9.71 -9.51 12.73
C TYR A 310 -9.38 -8.38 13.72
N HIS A 311 -10.37 -7.93 14.50
CA HIS A 311 -10.19 -6.84 15.44
C HIS A 311 -9.35 -7.27 16.66
N PHE A 312 -9.48 -8.51 17.14
CA PHE A 312 -8.60 -9.04 18.19
C PHE A 312 -7.14 -9.11 17.74
N ASN A 313 -6.91 -9.60 16.52
CA ASN A 313 -5.58 -9.63 15.91
C ASN A 313 -5.00 -8.21 15.75
N SER A 314 -5.83 -7.25 15.33
CA SER A 314 -5.43 -5.86 15.17
C SER A 314 -5.06 -5.20 16.51
N LEU A 315 -5.88 -5.38 17.54
CA LEU A 315 -5.58 -4.88 18.90
C LEU A 315 -4.27 -5.44 19.43
N ARG A 316 -4.05 -6.75 19.29
CA ARG A 316 -2.80 -7.38 19.68
C ARG A 316 -1.60 -6.79 18.94
N SER A 317 -1.67 -6.67 17.61
CA SER A 317 -0.55 -6.13 16.82
C SER A 317 -0.16 -4.72 17.28
N ILE A 318 -1.13 -3.90 17.67
CA ILE A 318 -0.88 -2.56 18.22
C ILE A 318 -0.18 -2.65 19.58
N LEU A 319 -0.61 -3.56 20.46
CA LEU A 319 0.01 -3.79 21.76
C LEU A 319 1.45 -4.32 21.63
N GLU A 320 1.71 -5.22 20.69
CA GLU A 320 3.06 -5.74 20.42
C GLU A 320 3.99 -4.62 19.97
N LYS A 321 3.55 -3.81 19.00
CA LYS A 321 4.34 -2.66 18.51
C LYS A 321 4.56 -1.61 19.60
N THR A 322 3.57 -1.41 20.46
CA THR A 322 3.70 -0.52 21.62
C THR A 322 4.71 -1.06 22.64
N ALA A 323 4.68 -2.36 22.95
CA ALA A 323 5.66 -2.98 23.84
C ALA A 323 7.09 -2.88 23.28
N ILE A 324 7.26 -3.15 21.98
CA ILE A 324 8.54 -3.03 21.28
C ILE A 324 9.05 -1.60 21.31
N PHE A 325 8.19 -0.60 21.12
CA PHE A 325 8.54 0.82 21.23
C PHE A 325 9.14 1.17 22.61
N PHE A 326 8.67 0.53 23.68
CA PHE A 326 9.22 0.67 25.03
C PHE A 326 10.41 -0.27 25.33
N GLY A 327 10.96 -0.94 24.31
CA GLY A 327 12.09 -1.87 24.47
C GLY A 327 11.72 -3.17 25.21
N ARG A 328 10.45 -3.58 25.18
CA ARG A 328 9.95 -4.81 25.80
C ARG A 328 9.39 -5.75 24.73
N GLN A 329 9.36 -7.05 25.02
CA GLN A 329 8.90 -8.06 24.04
C GLN A 329 7.49 -8.61 24.29
N HIS A 330 6.86 -8.27 25.42
CA HIS A 330 5.60 -8.90 25.82
C HIS A 330 4.45 -7.87 25.92
N ILE A 331 3.31 -8.17 25.29
CA ILE A 331 2.12 -7.28 25.27
C ILE A 331 1.62 -6.89 26.65
N SER A 332 1.87 -7.72 27.66
CA SER A 332 1.48 -7.43 29.05
C SER A 332 2.16 -6.17 29.62
N THR A 333 3.28 -5.72 29.04
CA THR A 333 3.92 -4.44 29.36
C THR A 333 2.95 -3.27 29.16
N CYS A 334 2.05 -3.35 28.17
CA CYS A 334 1.05 -2.32 27.92
C CYS A 334 0.06 -2.12 29.09
N PHE A 335 0.07 -3.02 30.09
CA PHE A 335 -0.86 -3.03 31.22
C PHE A 335 -0.14 -3.09 32.59
N GLU A 336 1.13 -2.66 32.68
CA GLU A 336 1.90 -2.68 33.93
C GLU A 336 1.25 -1.88 35.08
N GLY A 337 0.98 -2.53 36.21
CA GLY A 337 0.28 -1.90 37.34
C GLY A 337 -1.25 -2.00 37.27
N HIS A 338 -1.82 -2.62 36.24
CA HIS A 338 -3.25 -2.97 36.19
C HIS A 338 -3.50 -4.35 36.80
N ALA A 339 -4.51 -4.48 37.67
CA ALA A 339 -4.84 -5.74 38.36
C ALA A 339 -5.07 -6.92 37.39
N ASN A 340 -5.75 -6.68 36.26
CA ASN A 340 -6.07 -7.68 35.26
C ASN A 340 -4.97 -7.92 34.20
N LYS A 341 -3.73 -7.43 34.39
CA LYS A 341 -2.63 -7.53 33.39
C LYS A 341 -2.46 -8.94 32.82
N ALA A 342 -2.38 -9.95 33.69
CA ALA A 342 -2.17 -11.34 33.30
C ALA A 342 -3.36 -11.91 32.52
N LEU A 343 -4.59 -11.56 32.95
CA LEU A 343 -5.83 -11.95 32.29
C LEU A 343 -5.92 -11.39 30.87
N TYR A 344 -5.63 -10.09 30.68
CA TYR A 344 -5.69 -9.45 29.37
C TYR A 344 -4.71 -10.07 28.37
N ALA A 345 -3.46 -10.29 28.80
CA ALA A 345 -2.45 -10.91 27.96
C ALA A 345 -2.82 -12.34 27.57
N ARG A 346 -3.30 -13.15 28.54
CA ARG A 346 -3.73 -14.53 28.27
C ARG A 346 -4.94 -14.56 27.34
N PHE A 347 -5.93 -13.72 27.58
CA PHE A 347 -7.14 -13.63 26.75
C PHE A 347 -6.80 -13.24 25.31
N LEU A 348 -5.97 -12.19 25.12
CA LEU A 348 -5.52 -11.82 23.79
C LEU A 348 -4.72 -12.94 23.15
N ASN A 349 -3.82 -13.61 23.87
CA ASN A 349 -3.08 -14.76 23.35
C ASN A 349 -4.02 -15.82 22.79
N VAL A 350 -5.03 -16.24 23.54
CA VAL A 350 -6.02 -17.23 23.09
C VAL A 350 -6.81 -16.71 21.89
N ARG A 351 -7.35 -15.50 21.97
CA ARG A 351 -8.21 -14.93 20.93
C ARG A 351 -7.46 -14.34 19.73
N SER A 352 -6.14 -14.42 19.66
CA SER A 352 -5.36 -13.93 18.50
C SER A 352 -4.44 -14.98 17.88
N HIS A 353 -4.13 -16.06 18.61
CA HIS A 353 -3.39 -17.22 18.10
C HIS A 353 -4.28 -18.33 17.54
N ALA A 354 -5.52 -18.03 17.14
CA ALA A 354 -6.26 -18.89 16.20
C ALA A 354 -5.59 -18.85 14.80
N LYS A 355 -4.31 -19.21 14.73
CA LYS A 355 -3.55 -19.48 13.52
C LYS A 355 -3.91 -20.91 13.12
N TYR A 356 -4.55 -21.06 11.96
CA TYR A 356 -4.71 -22.31 11.20
C TYR A 356 -5.78 -23.33 11.65
N SER A 357 -6.97 -22.89 12.05
CA SER A 357 -8.16 -23.76 11.87
C SER A 357 -9.18 -23.04 11.01
N VAL A 358 -9.17 -23.35 9.72
CA VAL A 358 -10.21 -23.00 8.74
C VAL A 358 -11.55 -23.68 9.10
N PHE A 359 -11.59 -24.54 10.13
CA PHE A 359 -12.73 -25.39 10.44
C PHE A 359 -13.35 -25.24 11.83
N GLU A 360 -12.83 -24.37 12.71
CA GLU A 360 -13.50 -24.08 13.98
C GLU A 360 -13.38 -22.60 14.35
N SER A 361 -14.22 -21.75 13.77
CA SER A 361 -14.48 -20.45 14.39
C SER A 361 -15.52 -20.66 15.49
N GLU A 362 -15.08 -20.79 16.74
CA GLU A 362 -15.98 -20.52 17.86
C GLU A 362 -16.63 -19.15 17.64
N SER A 363 -17.95 -19.10 17.69
CA SER A 363 -18.68 -17.85 17.55
C SER A 363 -18.23 -16.86 18.63
N ILE A 364 -17.83 -15.64 18.23
CA ILE A 364 -17.41 -14.59 19.16
C ILE A 364 -18.57 -14.27 20.10
N THR A 365 -18.40 -14.61 21.38
CA THR A 365 -19.45 -14.48 22.39
C THR A 365 -19.62 -13.04 22.85
N SER A 366 -20.73 -12.76 23.52
CA SER A 366 -20.94 -11.47 24.20
C SER A 366 -19.85 -11.17 25.23
N THR A 367 -19.36 -12.19 25.93
CA THR A 367 -18.27 -12.10 26.90
C THR A 367 -16.96 -11.67 26.23
N ASP A 368 -16.62 -12.25 25.08
CA ASP A 368 -15.41 -11.87 24.32
C ASP A 368 -15.46 -10.41 23.88
N LYS A 369 -16.63 -9.96 23.41
CA LYS A 369 -16.85 -8.56 23.02
C LYS A 369 -16.71 -7.62 24.21
N LYS A 370 -17.13 -8.03 25.41
CA LYS A 370 -16.96 -7.24 26.64
C LYS A 370 -15.48 -7.12 27.00
N MET A 371 -14.75 -8.23 27.01
CA MET A 371 -13.31 -8.26 27.29
C MET A 371 -12.51 -7.44 26.28
N PHE A 372 -12.86 -7.52 24.99
CA PHE A 372 -12.24 -6.69 23.95
C PHE A 372 -12.36 -5.19 24.26
N ARG A 373 -13.57 -4.72 24.62
CA ARG A 373 -13.82 -3.30 24.96
C ARG A 373 -13.05 -2.88 26.21
N GLU A 374 -13.02 -3.73 27.22
CA GLU A 374 -12.30 -3.48 28.47
C GLU A 374 -10.80 -3.30 28.20
N ILE A 375 -10.17 -4.24 27.50
CA ILE A 375 -8.75 -4.18 27.15
C ILE A 375 -8.43 -2.93 26.32
N LEU A 376 -9.25 -2.63 25.30
CA LEU A 376 -9.07 -1.46 24.47
C LEU A 376 -9.17 -0.16 25.30
N ASN A 377 -10.16 -0.04 26.18
CA ASN A 377 -10.33 1.14 27.01
C ASN A 377 -9.15 1.33 27.97
N VAL A 378 -8.74 0.28 28.68
CA VAL A 378 -7.57 0.36 29.58
C VAL A 378 -6.31 0.77 28.83
N PHE A 379 -6.11 0.24 27.62
CA PHE A 379 -4.98 0.63 26.77
C PHE A 379 -5.04 2.12 26.39
N LEU A 380 -6.21 2.60 25.97
CA LEU A 380 -6.41 4.00 25.56
C LEU A 380 -6.36 5.00 26.71
N ASP A 381 -6.79 4.60 27.92
CA ASP A 381 -6.72 5.45 29.11
C ASP A 381 -5.27 5.63 29.56
N ARG A 382 -4.46 4.57 29.45
CA ARG A 382 -3.05 4.59 29.80
C ARG A 382 -2.21 5.39 28.81
N TYR A 383 -2.47 5.24 27.52
CA TYR A 383 -1.70 5.86 26.45
C TYR A 383 -2.57 6.89 25.74
N SER A 384 -2.30 8.18 25.96
CA SER A 384 -3.10 9.28 25.41
C SER A 384 -2.93 9.44 23.90
N PHE A 385 -3.57 8.57 23.11
CA PHE A 385 -3.65 8.69 21.66
C PHE A 385 -4.65 9.78 21.28
N ARG A 386 -4.19 10.79 20.52
CA ARG A 386 -5.08 11.77 19.89
C ARG A 386 -5.95 11.06 18.84
N PRO A 387 -7.29 11.05 18.98
CA PRO A 387 -8.19 10.55 17.94
C PRO A 387 -8.08 11.44 16.70
N ALA A 388 -8.09 10.87 15.49
CA ALA A 388 -8.13 11.67 14.26
C ALA A 388 -9.44 12.47 14.14
N VAL A 389 -10.51 12.04 14.81
CA VAL A 389 -11.87 12.57 14.68
C VAL A 389 -12.26 13.58 15.79
N ALA A 390 -11.38 13.90 16.74
CA ALA A 390 -11.74 14.84 17.81
C ALA A 390 -11.60 16.31 17.34
N GLY A 391 -12.64 16.84 16.72
CA GLY A 391 -12.89 18.27 16.70
C GLY A 391 -12.95 18.81 18.13
N SER A 392 -12.07 19.76 18.43
CA SER A 392 -12.06 20.65 19.60
C SER A 392 -12.61 20.08 20.92
N ALA A 393 -11.71 19.59 21.78
CA ALA A 393 -11.89 19.71 23.22
C ALA A 393 -10.60 20.30 23.80
N THR A 394 -10.70 21.55 24.26
CA THR A 394 -9.67 22.25 25.01
C THR A 394 -9.26 21.43 26.23
N ALA A 395 -7.97 21.13 26.33
CA ALA A 395 -7.39 20.56 27.54
C ALA A 395 -7.56 21.56 28.70
N PRO A 396 -8.00 21.14 29.91
CA PRO A 396 -7.92 22.01 31.07
C PRO A 396 -6.45 22.16 31.47
N ALA A 397 -6.00 23.40 31.60
CA ALA A 397 -4.65 23.73 32.06
C ALA A 397 -4.51 23.34 33.54
N SER A 398 -3.72 22.30 33.83
CA SER A 398 -3.26 22.04 35.19
C SER A 398 -2.01 22.88 35.46
N HIS A 399 -2.22 24.10 35.98
CA HIS A 399 -1.17 24.82 36.70
C HIS A 399 -1.00 24.17 38.09
N ARG A 400 0.19 23.66 38.38
CA ARG A 400 0.74 23.65 39.74
C ARG A 400 2.14 24.22 39.68
N ALA A 401 2.31 25.41 40.26
CA ALA A 401 3.60 25.99 40.57
C ALA A 401 4.21 25.27 41.78
N PRO A 402 5.55 25.21 41.89
CA PRO A 402 6.21 24.59 43.03
C PRO A 402 6.26 25.55 44.22
N ALA A 403 6.14 24.97 45.42
CA ALA A 403 6.71 25.50 46.65
C ALA A 403 7.72 24.46 47.15
#